data_AF-A0A3E0NAU8-F1
#
_entry.id   AF-A0A3E0NAU8-F1
#
_cell.length_a   1.000
_cell.length_b   1.000
_cell.length_c   1.000
_cell.angle_alpha   90.00
_cell.angle_beta   90.00
_cell.angle_gamma   90.00
#
_symmetry.space_group_name_H-M   'P 1'
#
loop_
_entity.id
_entity.type
_entity.pdbx_description
1 polymer ?
#
loop_
_entity_poly.entity_id
_entity_poly.type
_entity_poly.pdbx_seq_one_letter_code
_entity_poly.pdbx_strand_id
1 'polypeptide(L)'
;MPRLNPLNLLLLFAYLATVSLVAWGVYRYREEARRGLASPQVQEKWQDWVDDVRTQQATEEPSDRGPVARRVPRSPIPPIYVLMEDHFVKMLISAIVTASVLFGLLVFAIRGALAPVKLPENLAADDPQEPA
;
A
#
# COMPACT_ATOMS: atom_id res chain seq x y z
N MET A 1 24.78 30.29 -4.58
CA MET A 1 24.43 28.89 -4.87
C MET A 1 24.35 28.15 -3.54
N PRO A 2 23.18 27.67 -3.09
CA PRO A 2 23.08 26.93 -1.83
C PRO A 2 23.92 25.64 -1.92
N ARG A 3 24.81 25.43 -0.96
CA ARG A 3 25.58 24.17 -0.87
C ARG A 3 24.61 23.06 -0.47
N LEU A 4 24.38 22.11 -1.36
CA LEU A 4 23.57 20.92 -1.08
C LEU A 4 24.34 20.05 -0.10
N ASN A 5 23.80 19.86 1.11
CA ASN A 5 24.40 18.97 2.10
C ASN A 5 24.41 17.52 1.56
N PRO A 6 25.53 16.78 1.68
CA PRO A 6 25.64 15.42 1.15
C PRO A 6 24.61 14.47 1.78
N LEU A 7 24.25 14.68 3.05
CA LEU A 7 23.20 13.95 3.73
C LEU A 7 21.82 14.14 3.07
N ASN A 8 21.50 15.37 2.62
CA ASN A 8 20.23 15.64 1.96
C ASN A 8 20.17 14.99 0.57
N LEU A 9 21.30 14.97 -0.15
CA LEU A 9 21.40 14.23 -1.42
C LEU A 9 21.21 12.73 -1.21
N LEU A 10 21.87 12.14 -0.21
CA LEU A 10 21.69 10.73 0.13
C LEU A 10 20.23 10.40 0.47
N LEU A 11 19.57 11.23 1.29
CA LEU A 11 18.16 11.06 1.64
C LEU A 11 17.24 11.20 0.42
N LEU A 12 17.54 12.11 -0.49
CA LEU A 12 16.79 12.26 -1.74
C LEU A 12 16.92 11.00 -2.61
N PHE A 13 18.14 10.48 -2.79
CA PHE A 13 18.35 9.24 -3.55
C PHE A 13 17.65 8.05 -2.89
N ALA A 14 17.73 7.92 -1.57
CA ALA A 14 17.02 6.88 -0.83
C ALA A 14 15.51 6.98 -1.03
N TYR A 15 14.94 8.19 -0.94
CA TYR A 15 13.52 8.42 -1.19
C TYR A 15 13.10 8.06 -2.61
N LEU A 16 13.85 8.52 -3.62
CA LEU A 16 13.59 8.20 -5.02
C LEU A 16 13.68 6.69 -5.27
N ALA A 17 14.64 6.00 -4.64
CA ALA A 17 14.75 4.55 -4.72
C ALA A 17 13.53 3.86 -4.09
N THR A 18 13.07 4.30 -2.92
CA THR A 18 11.86 3.76 -2.27
C THR A 18 10.62 3.96 -3.14
N VAL A 19 10.37 5.18 -3.64
CA VAL A 19 9.21 5.45 -4.50
C VAL A 19 9.28 4.65 -5.79
N SER A 20 10.46 4.56 -6.41
CA SER A 20 10.66 3.77 -7.62
C SER A 20 10.42 2.28 -7.37
N LEU A 21 10.88 1.74 -6.24
CA LEU A 21 10.68 0.35 -5.85
C LEU A 21 9.19 0.04 -5.63
N VAL A 22 8.47 0.91 -4.93
CA VAL A 22 7.02 0.76 -4.69
C VAL A 22 6.25 0.83 -6.01
N ALA A 23 6.53 1.84 -6.84
CA ALA A 23 5.90 1.99 -8.13
C ALA A 23 6.16 0.77 -9.03
N TRP A 24 7.41 0.29 -9.06
CA TRP A 24 7.80 -0.91 -9.80
C TRP A 24 7.06 -2.16 -9.31
N GLY A 25 6.97 -2.37 -7.99
CA GLY A 25 6.27 -3.51 -7.40
C GLY A 25 4.78 -3.53 -7.76
N VAL A 26 4.12 -2.37 -7.65
CA VAL A 26 2.71 -2.21 -8.03
C VAL A 26 2.50 -2.46 -9.54
N TYR A 27 3.44 -2.00 -10.38
CA TYR A 27 3.39 -2.23 -11.82
C TYR A 27 3.57 -3.71 -12.19
N ARG A 28 4.51 -4.41 -11.53
CA ARG A 28 4.73 -5.86 -11.72
C ARG A 28 3.51 -6.66 -11.32
N TYR A 29 2.86 -6.31 -10.21
CA TYR A 29 1.63 -6.95 -9.77
C TYR A 29 0.49 -6.76 -10.79
N ARG A 30 0.34 -5.56 -11.35
CA ARG A 30 -0.64 -5.29 -12.42
C ARG A 30 -0.37 -6.15 -13.66
N GLU A 31 0.88 -6.27 -14.07
CA GLU A 31 1.29 -7.06 -15.23
C GLU A 31 0.93 -8.55 -15.04
N GLU A 32 1.21 -9.11 -13.86
CA GLU A 32 0.87 -10.48 -13.49
C GLU A 32 -0.64 -10.69 -13.40
N ALA A 33 -1.35 -9.76 -12.76
CA ALA A 33 -2.81 -9.78 -12.67
C ALA A 33 -3.44 -9.77 -14.08
N ARG A 34 -2.96 -8.90 -14.98
CA ARG A 34 -3.46 -8.84 -16.35
C ARG A 34 -3.24 -10.14 -17.12
N ARG A 35 -2.06 -10.75 -17.01
CA ARG A 35 -1.75 -12.02 -17.67
C ARG A 35 -2.61 -13.18 -17.16
N GLY A 36 -2.87 -13.22 -15.85
CA GLY A 36 -3.73 -14.25 -15.26
C GLY A 36 -5.20 -14.05 -15.58
N LEU A 37 -5.70 -12.82 -15.44
CA LEU A 37 -7.13 -12.51 -15.54
C LEU A 37 -7.64 -12.36 -16.98
N ALA A 38 -6.78 -12.02 -17.93
CA ALA A 38 -7.14 -11.98 -19.36
C ALA A 38 -7.12 -13.36 -20.03
N SER A 39 -6.85 -14.43 -19.26
CA SER A 39 -6.88 -15.78 -19.80
C SER A 39 -8.33 -16.23 -20.06
N PRO A 40 -8.62 -16.88 -21.22
CA PRO A 40 -9.95 -17.39 -21.52
C PRO A 40 -10.49 -18.31 -20.42
N GLN A 41 -9.61 -19.07 -19.75
CA GLN A 41 -9.97 -19.98 -18.67
C GLN A 41 -10.51 -19.26 -17.42
N VAL A 42 -10.02 -18.05 -17.11
CA VAL A 42 -10.53 -17.26 -15.97
C VAL A 42 -11.89 -16.65 -16.28
N GLN A 43 -12.10 -16.26 -17.54
CA GLN A 43 -13.39 -15.75 -17.98
C GLN A 43 -14.44 -16.86 -18.03
N GLU A 44 -14.07 -18.07 -18.46
CA GLU A 44 -14.91 -19.26 -18.42
C GLU A 44 -15.29 -19.62 -16.98
N LYS A 45 -14.32 -19.72 -16.06
CA LYS A 45 -14.59 -19.94 -14.62
C LYS A 45 -15.50 -18.88 -14.01
N TRP A 46 -15.39 -17.63 -14.45
CA TRP A 46 -16.27 -16.56 -13.99
C TRP A 46 -17.70 -16.78 -14.49
N GLN A 47 -17.88 -17.16 -15.75
CA GLN A 47 -19.20 -17.49 -16.30
C GLN A 47 -19.81 -18.71 -15.60
N ASP A 48 -19.03 -19.78 -15.40
CA ASP A 48 -19.46 -20.97 -14.67
C ASP A 48 -19.99 -20.62 -13.27
N TRP A 49 -19.28 -19.74 -12.55
CA TRP A 49 -19.71 -19.28 -11.24
C TRP A 49 -20.98 -18.42 -11.31
N VAL A 50 -21.12 -17.54 -12.30
CA VAL A 50 -22.34 -16.74 -12.49
C VAL A 50 -23.54 -17.63 -12.80
N ASP A 51 -23.36 -18.66 -13.63
CA ASP A 51 -24.41 -19.60 -14.00
C ASP A 51 -24.80 -20.52 -12.82
N ASP A 52 -23.84 -20.92 -11.98
CA ASP A 52 -24.11 -21.67 -10.74
C ASP A 52 -24.93 -20.83 -9.75
N VAL A 53 -24.57 -19.55 -9.55
CA VAL A 53 -25.37 -18.62 -8.74
C VAL A 53 -26.76 -18.40 -9.32
N ARG A 54 -26.91 -18.32 -10.65
CA ARG A 54 -28.22 -18.20 -11.31
C ARG A 54 -29.07 -19.45 -11.09
N THR A 55 -28.46 -20.63 -11.17
CA THR A 55 -29.15 -21.91 -10.99
C THR A 55 -29.61 -22.11 -9.54
N GLN A 56 -28.76 -21.76 -8.56
CA GLN A 56 -29.13 -21.77 -7.15
C GLN A 56 -30.32 -20.85 -6.87
N GLN A 57 -30.30 -19.62 -7.41
CA GLN A 57 -31.45 -18.71 -7.28
C GLN A 57 -32.75 -19.21 -7.93
N ALA A 58 -32.65 -19.91 -9.06
CA ALA A 58 -33.81 -20.41 -9.80
C ALA A 58 -34.43 -21.65 -9.13
N THR A 59 -33.63 -22.41 -8.37
CA THR A 59 -34.04 -23.67 -7.75
C THR A 59 -34.48 -23.48 -6.30
N GLU A 60 -34.01 -22.42 -5.62
CA GLU A 60 -34.42 -22.10 -4.25
C GLU A 60 -35.82 -21.47 -4.19
N GLU A 61 -36.77 -22.24 -3.61
CA GLU A 61 -38.09 -21.74 -3.19
C GLU A 61 -37.94 -20.49 -2.30
N PRO A 62 -38.85 -19.50 -2.38
CA PRO A 62 -38.76 -18.26 -1.61
C PRO A 62 -38.64 -18.45 -0.09
N SER A 63 -39.10 -19.60 0.41
CA SER A 63 -39.04 -19.99 1.82
C SER A 63 -37.70 -20.57 2.28
N ASP A 64 -36.86 -21.06 1.35
CA ASP A 64 -35.53 -21.65 1.65
C ASP A 64 -34.37 -20.67 1.44
N ARG A 65 -34.67 -19.48 0.90
CA ARG A 65 -33.70 -18.38 0.83
C ARG A 65 -33.40 -17.88 2.25
N GLY A 66 -32.26 -18.29 2.78
CA GLY A 66 -31.72 -17.75 4.03
C GLY A 66 -31.68 -16.21 4.03
N PRO A 67 -31.49 -15.56 5.20
CA PRO A 67 -31.65 -14.11 5.38
C PRO A 67 -30.77 -13.23 4.47
N VAL A 68 -29.78 -13.81 3.79
CA VAL A 68 -28.97 -13.16 2.77
C VAL A 68 -29.01 -13.95 1.46
N ALA A 69 -29.98 -13.64 0.60
CA ALA A 69 -29.96 -14.11 -0.78
C ALA A 69 -28.85 -13.39 -1.57
N ARG A 70 -27.82 -14.13 -2.01
CA ARG A 70 -26.80 -13.59 -2.94
C ARG A 70 -27.47 -13.17 -4.24
N ARG A 71 -27.22 -11.96 -4.73
CA ARG A 71 -27.73 -11.48 -6.02
C ARG A 71 -26.83 -11.94 -7.15
N VAL A 72 -27.42 -12.30 -8.29
CA VAL A 72 -26.66 -12.54 -9.52
C VAL A 72 -25.88 -11.26 -9.87
N PRO A 73 -24.55 -11.36 -10.05
CA PRO A 73 -23.72 -10.23 -10.48
C PRO A 73 -24.20 -9.73 -11.84
N ARG A 74 -24.32 -8.40 -11.99
CA ARG A 74 -24.70 -7.78 -13.27
C ARG A 74 -23.52 -7.56 -14.23
N SER A 75 -22.29 -7.65 -13.72
CA SER A 75 -21.08 -7.37 -14.51
C SER A 75 -20.67 -8.62 -15.32
N PRO A 76 -20.51 -8.51 -16.64
CA PRO A 76 -19.96 -9.60 -17.47
C PRO A 76 -18.45 -9.79 -17.25
N ILE A 77 -17.81 -8.89 -16.50
CA ILE A 77 -16.36 -8.87 -16.25
C ILE A 77 -16.08 -9.14 -14.76
N PRO A 78 -15.04 -9.92 -14.42
CA PRO A 78 -14.64 -10.16 -13.03
C PRO A 78 -14.33 -8.84 -12.30
N PRO A 79 -14.76 -8.67 -11.03
CA PRO A 79 -14.60 -7.41 -10.30
C PRO A 79 -13.13 -7.03 -10.06
N ILE A 80 -12.24 -8.02 -9.90
CA ILE A 80 -10.79 -7.78 -9.77
C ILE A 80 -10.21 -7.15 -11.04
N TYR A 81 -10.74 -7.49 -12.21
CA TYR A 81 -10.30 -6.92 -13.48
C TYR A 81 -10.67 -5.43 -13.56
N VAL A 82 -11.91 -5.09 -13.20
CA VAL A 82 -12.38 -3.69 -13.09
C VAL A 82 -11.53 -2.89 -12.09
N LEU A 83 -11.18 -3.50 -10.95
CA LEU A 83 -10.34 -2.86 -9.93
C LEU A 83 -8.94 -2.52 -10.47
N MET A 84 -8.33 -3.45 -11.22
CA MET A 84 -6.98 -3.31 -11.79
C MET A 84 -6.94 -2.42 -13.03
N GLU A 85 -8.07 -2.18 -13.68
CA GLU A 85 -8.15 -1.32 -14.86
C GLU A 85 -8.56 0.11 -14.50
N ASP A 86 -9.69 0.28 -13.80
CA ASP A 86 -10.27 1.61 -13.53
C ASP A 86 -9.65 2.30 -12.30
N HIS A 87 -9.15 1.53 -11.33
CA HIS A 87 -8.74 2.05 -10.02
C HIS A 87 -7.22 1.94 -9.75
N PHE A 88 -6.45 1.43 -10.71
CA PHE A 88 -5.00 1.24 -10.57
C PHE A 88 -4.27 2.53 -10.19
N VAL A 89 -4.61 3.65 -10.83
CA VAL A 89 -3.97 4.94 -10.55
C VAL A 89 -4.25 5.38 -9.12
N LYS A 90 -5.47 5.18 -8.62
CA LYS A 90 -5.84 5.51 -7.24
C LYS A 90 -5.05 4.66 -6.25
N MET A 91 -4.91 3.35 -6.53
CA MET A 91 -4.10 2.45 -5.72
C MET A 91 -2.63 2.85 -5.71
N LEU A 92 -2.06 3.15 -6.88
CA LEU A 92 -0.67 3.59 -7.01
C LEU A 92 -0.40 4.88 -6.23
N ILE A 93 -1.29 5.88 -6.34
CA ILE A 93 -1.17 7.13 -5.58
C ILE A 93 -1.23 6.84 -4.08
N SER A 94 -2.20 6.04 -3.61
CA SER A 94 -2.30 5.70 -2.19
C SER A 94 -1.06 4.95 -1.67
N ALA A 95 -0.47 4.07 -2.48
CA ALA A 95 0.74 3.35 -2.14
C ALA A 95 1.95 4.29 -2.02
N ILE A 96 2.10 5.21 -2.98
CA ILE A 96 3.17 6.23 -2.95
C ILE A 96 3.01 7.13 -1.72
N VAL A 97 1.81 7.66 -1.48
CA VAL A 97 1.54 8.54 -0.32
C VAL A 97 1.86 7.81 0.99
N THR A 98 1.40 6.57 1.13
CA THR A 98 1.68 5.76 2.32
C THR A 98 3.18 5.53 2.51
N ALA A 99 3.90 5.16 1.43
CA ALA A 99 5.34 4.98 1.46
C ALA A 99 6.09 6.29 1.80
N SER A 100 5.64 7.44 1.30
CA SER A 100 6.22 8.74 1.61
C SER A 100 6.05 9.10 3.08
N VAL A 101 4.87 8.86 3.67
CA VAL A 101 4.64 9.07 5.10
C VAL A 101 5.56 8.16 5.92
N LEU A 102 5.64 6.88 5.58
CA LEU A 102 6.49 5.92 6.28
C LEU A 102 7.97 6.29 6.21
N PHE A 103 8.43 6.70 5.02
CA PHE A 103 9.80 7.17 4.83
C PHE A 103 10.07 8.44 5.65
N GLY A 104 9.14 9.39 5.66
CA GLY A 104 9.25 10.61 6.46
C GLY A 104 9.37 10.31 7.97
N LEU A 105 8.52 9.40 8.48
CA LEU A 105 8.58 8.94 9.87
C LEU A 105 9.90 8.25 10.20
N LEU A 106 10.41 7.40 9.30
CA LEU A 106 11.70 6.74 9.47
C LEU A 106 12.85 7.76 9.53
N VAL A 107 12.88 8.73 8.60
CA VAL A 107 13.90 9.79 8.60
C VAL A 107 13.81 10.63 9.87
N PHE A 108 12.61 10.95 10.33
CA PHE A 108 12.39 11.65 11.60
C PHE A 108 12.94 10.84 12.78
N ALA A 109 12.63 9.55 12.86
CA ALA A 109 13.13 8.67 13.91
C ALA A 109 14.66 8.54 13.90
N ILE A 110 15.27 8.35 12.72
CA ILE A 110 16.73 8.28 12.58
C ILE A 110 17.39 9.58 13.03
N ARG A 111 16.84 10.73 12.63
CA ARG A 111 17.36 12.04 13.06
C ARG A 111 17.22 12.24 14.56
N GLY A 112 16.12 11.79 15.15
CA GLY A 112 15.92 11.82 16.60
C GLY A 112 16.92 10.93 17.34
N ALA A 113 17.15 9.71 16.85
CA ALA A 113 18.09 8.75 17.44
C ALA A 113 19.56 9.21 17.36
N LEU A 114 19.91 9.95 16.29
CA LEU A 114 21.26 10.49 16.09
C LEU A 114 21.44 11.91 16.63
N ALA A 115 20.39 12.53 17.17
CA ALA A 115 20.49 13.89 17.70
C ALA A 115 21.33 13.89 18.99
N PRO A 116 22.29 14.81 19.14
CA PRO A 116 23.06 14.91 20.37
C PRO A 116 22.15 15.32 21.53
N VAL A 117 22.28 14.62 22.66
CA VAL A 117 21.60 14.97 23.91
C VAL A 117 22.23 16.26 24.43
N LYS A 118 21.49 17.37 24.42
CA LYS A 118 21.88 18.58 25.14
C LYS A 118 21.51 18.37 26.61
N LEU A 119 22.51 18.12 27.44
CA LEU A 119 22.32 18.17 28.89
C LEU A 119 21.97 19.62 29.29
N PRO A 120 20.98 19.83 30.16
CA PRO A 120 20.65 21.15 30.63
C PRO A 120 21.82 21.66 31.50
N GLU A 121 22.16 22.93 31.31
CA GLU A 121 23.36 23.59 31.84
C GLU A 121 23.46 23.52 33.37
N ASN A 122 22.32 23.44 34.06
CA ASN A 122 22.22 23.31 35.51
C ASN A 122 22.67 21.95 36.07
N LEU A 123 22.79 20.90 35.24
CA LEU A 123 23.34 19.60 35.63
C LEU A 123 24.84 19.48 35.33
N ALA A 124 25.40 20.37 34.52
CA ALA A 124 26.82 20.41 34.19
C ALA A 124 27.64 21.29 35.15
N ALA A 125 26.97 22.12 35.96
CA ALA A 125 27.59 23.06 36.90
C ALA A 125 27.76 22.51 38.32
N ASP A 126 27.19 21.34 38.63
CA ASP A 126 27.24 20.70 39.95
C ASP A 126 28.34 19.64 40.02
N ASP A 127 29.50 19.92 39.40
CA ASP A 127 30.73 19.17 39.67
C ASP A 127 31.18 19.55 41.09
N PRO A 128 31.23 18.62 42.05
CA PRO A 128 31.63 18.93 43.42
C PRO A 128 33.06 19.45 43.40
N GLN A 129 33.26 20.72 43.78
CA GLN A 129 34.59 21.27 43.98
C GLN A 129 35.33 20.39 44.98
N GLU A 130 36.37 19.68 44.51
CA GLU A 130 37.30 18.95 45.36
C GLU A 130 37.90 19.94 46.38
N PRO A 131 37.74 19.71 47.70
CA PRO A 131 38.41 20.55 48.69
C PRO A 131 39.92 20.32 48.60
N ALA A 132 40.63 21.43 48.38
CA ALA A 132 42.08 21.52 48.23
C ALA A 132 42.88 21.05 49.45
#